data_AF-A0A316G6M4-F1
#
_entry.id   AF-A0A316G6M4-F1
#
_cell.length_a   1.000
_cell.length_b   1.000
_cell.length_c   1.000
_cell.angle_alpha   90.00
_cell.angle_beta   90.00
_cell.angle_gamma   90.00
#
_symmetry.space_group_name_H-M   'P 1'
#
loop_
_entity.id
_entity.type
_entity.pdbx_description
1 polymer ?
#
loop_
_entity_poly.entity_id
_entity_poly.type
_entity_poly.pdbx_seq_one_letter_code
_entity_poly.pdbx_strand_id
1 'polypeptide(L)' 'MTYSRAGEAMIIIDHTEVPDAMRGRSVGQALVRRAVEDARAEGRSIIPLCPFAKAQIARHAEWQDVLKR' A
#
# COMPACT_ATOMS: atom_id res chain seq x y z
N MET A 1 1.36 0.67 9.64
CA MET A 1 0.77 -0.10 8.54
C MET A 1 0.97 -1.56 8.86
N THR A 2 -0.08 -2.36 8.72
CA THR A 2 -0.02 -3.82 8.78
C THR A 2 -0.29 -4.39 7.39
N TYR A 3 0.25 -5.58 7.15
CA TYR A 3 -0.03 -6.34 5.93
C TYR A 3 0.20 -7.83 6.19
N SER A 4 -0.44 -8.67 5.39
CA SER A 4 -0.23 -10.12 5.39
C SER A 4 0.38 -10.56 4.06
N ARG A 5 1.26 -11.56 4.08
CA ARG A 5 1.79 -12.19 2.85
C ARG A 5 0.84 -13.31 2.43
N ALA A 6 0.27 -13.20 1.23
CA ALA A 6 -0.61 -14.22 0.65
C ALA A 6 0.21 -15.08 -0.33
N GLY A 7 0.99 -16.01 0.23
CA GLY A 7 1.98 -16.77 -0.53
C GLY A 7 3.21 -15.95 -0.94
N GLU A 8 3.91 -16.39 -1.99
CA GLU A 8 5.18 -15.77 -2.41
C GLU A 8 5.01 -14.56 -3.32
N ALA A 9 3.88 -14.46 -4.03
CA ALA A 9 3.69 -13.45 -5.08
C ALA A 9 2.77 -12.29 -4.67
N MET A 10 2.32 -12.21 -3.42
CA MET A 10 1.28 -11.25 -3.04
C MET A 10 1.36 -10.77 -1.59
N ILE A 11 0.98 -9.51 -1.38
CA ILE A 11 0.72 -8.91 -0.08
C ILE A 11 -0.69 -8.31 -0.02
N ILE A 12 -1.28 -8.33 1.17
CA ILE A 12 -2.59 -7.73 1.47
C ILE A 12 -2.37 -6.62 2.48
N ILE A 13 -2.64 -5.37 2.10
CA ILE A 13 -2.59 -4.22 3.02
C ILE A 13 -3.96 -4.11 3.69
N ASP A 14 -4.06 -4.53 4.94
CA ASP A 14 -5.29 -4.61 5.70
C ASP A 14 -5.56 -3.34 6.54
N HIS A 15 -4.53 -2.69 7.07
CA HIS A 15 -4.68 -1.47 7.85
C HIS A 15 -3.51 -0.48 7.67
N THR A 16 -3.86 0.79 7.52
CA THR A 16 -2.90 1.90 7.48
C THR A 16 -3.37 2.98 8.43
N GLU A 17 -2.57 3.24 9.44
CA GLU A 17 -2.85 4.23 10.48
C GLU A 17 -1.64 5.14 10.66
N VAL A 18 -1.94 6.41 10.95
CA VAL A 18 -0.97 7.46 11.21
C VAL A 18 -1.35 8.08 12.54
N PRO A 19 -0.44 8.12 13.54
CA PRO A 19 -0.71 8.79 14.80
C PRO A 19 -1.12 10.25 14.58
N ASP A 20 -2.03 10.76 15.40
CA ASP A 20 -2.54 12.14 15.27
C ASP A 20 -1.43 13.20 15.30
N ALA A 21 -0.38 12.98 16.08
CA ALA A 21 0.81 13.84 16.14
C ALA A 21 1.57 13.96 14.79
N MET A 22 1.30 13.06 13.85
CA MET A 22 1.90 13.04 12.50
C MET A 22 0.90 13.37 11.39
N ARG A 23 -0.34 13.74 11.74
CA ARG A 23 -1.35 14.18 10.76
C ARG A 23 -0.86 15.41 10.00
N GLY A 24 -1.24 15.53 8.73
CA GLY A 24 -0.85 16.66 7.88
C GLY A 24 0.58 16.57 7.29
N ARG A 25 1.35 15.53 7.62
CA ARG A 25 2.73 15.33 7.13
C ARG A 25 2.86 14.26 6.04
N SER A 26 1.74 13.86 5.42
CA SER A 26 1.67 12.85 4.35
C SER A 26 2.28 11.48 4.69
N VAL A 27 2.42 11.13 5.97
CA VAL A 27 3.04 9.87 6.41
C VAL A 27 2.30 8.65 5.86
N GLY A 28 0.96 8.68 5.86
CA GLY A 28 0.15 7.59 5.31
C GLY A 28 0.44 7.33 3.84
N GLN A 29 0.55 8.39 3.03
CA GLN A 29 0.90 8.27 1.61
C GLN A 29 2.32 7.70 1.45
N ALA A 30 3.28 8.15 2.27
CA ALA A 30 4.65 7.65 2.24
C ALA A 30 4.73 6.15 2.57
N LEU A 31 3.92 5.66 3.52
CA LEU A 31 3.82 4.24 3.86
C LEU A 31 3.31 3.41 2.66
N VAL A 32 2.22 3.86 2.02
CA VAL A 32 1.64 3.16 0.86
C VAL A 32 2.61 3.18 -0.33
N ARG A 33 3.24 4.32 -0.61
CA ARG A 33 4.25 4.45 -1.67
C ARG A 33 5.39 3.45 -1.46
N ARG A 34 5.91 3.36 -0.24
CA ARG A 34 6.98 2.41 0.08
C ARG A 34 6.52 0.97 -0.12
N ALA A 35 5.29 0.63 0.28
CA ALA A 35 4.73 -0.71 0.04
C ALA A 35 4.64 -1.05 -1.47
N VAL A 36 4.26 -0.08 -2.30
CA VAL A 36 4.24 -0.24 -3.78
C VAL A 36 5.65 -0.46 -4.33
N GLU A 37 6.62 0.34 -3.90
CA GLU A 37 8.02 0.22 -4.32
C GLU A 37 8.60 -1.15 -3.95
N ASP A 38 8.38 -1.60 -2.71
CA ASP A 38 8.84 -2.91 -2.23
C ASP A 38 8.16 -4.05 -3.00
N ALA A 39 6.84 -3.97 -3.23
CA ALA A 39 6.12 -4.96 -4.02
C ALA A 39 6.65 -5.04 -5.47
N ARG A 40 6.93 -3.90 -6.10
CA ARG A 40 7.50 -3.84 -7.45
C ARG A 40 8.90 -4.45 -7.49
N ALA A 41 9.75 -4.14 -6.49
CA ALA A 41 11.10 -4.68 -6.40
C ALA A 41 11.11 -6.20 -6.18
N GLU A 42 10.16 -6.71 -5.39
CA GLU A 42 10.02 -8.15 -5.11
C GLU A 42 9.20 -8.91 -6.17
N GLY A 43 8.67 -8.24 -7.19
CA GLY A 43 7.78 -8.85 -8.18
C GLY A 43 6.45 -9.34 -7.59
N ARG A 44 5.99 -8.74 -6.49
CA ARG A 44 4.75 -9.06 -5.79
C ARG A 44 3.60 -8.14 -6.21
N SER A 45 2.39 -8.68 -6.13
CA SER A 45 1.15 -7.94 -6.29
C SER A 45 0.57 -7.49 -4.93
N ILE A 46 -0.24 -6.43 -4.95
CA ILE A 46 -0.89 -5.85 -3.77
C ILE A 46 -2.42 -5.99 -3.90
N ILE A 47 -3.05 -6.41 -2.80
CA ILE A 47 -4.49 -6.26 -2.57
C ILE A 47 -4.69 -5.23 -1.44
N PRO A 48 -5.17 -4.02 -1.74
CA PRO A 48 -5.39 -2.99 -0.72
C PRO A 48 -6.80 -3.09 -0.10
N LEU A 49 -6.96 -3.89 0.95
CA LEU A 49 -8.22 -3.98 1.69
C LEU A 49 -8.48 -2.73 2.55
N CYS A 50 -7.42 -2.12 3.08
CA CYS A 50 -7.52 -0.85 3.78
C CYS A 50 -8.09 0.23 2.84
N PRO A 51 -9.20 0.91 3.19
CA PRO A 51 -9.80 1.95 2.35
C PRO A 51 -8.83 3.10 2.05
N PHE A 52 -7.98 3.46 3.01
CA PHE A 52 -6.96 4.48 2.83
C PHE A 52 -5.93 4.06 1.77
N ALA A 53 -5.37 2.85 1.88
CA ALA A 53 -4.41 2.33 0.91
C ALA A 53 -5.03 2.23 -0.50
N LYS A 54 -6.28 1.74 -0.58
CA LYS A 54 -7.04 1.66 -1.83
C LYS A 54 -7.21 3.03 -2.47
N ALA A 55 -7.61 4.04 -1.69
CA ALA A 55 -7.78 5.40 -2.18
C ALA A 55 -6.46 6.04 -2.62
N GLN A 56 -5.35 5.78 -1.91
CA GLN A 56 -4.03 6.26 -2.32
C GLN A 56 -3.60 5.64 -3.65
N ILE A 57 -3.69 4.31 -3.80
CA ILE A 57 -3.33 3.64 -5.06
C ILE A 57 -4.22 4.13 -6.22
N ALA A 58 -5.53 4.29 -5.99
CA ALA A 58 -6.45 4.79 -7.01
C ALA A 58 -6.11 6.21 -7.52
N ARG A 59 -5.51 7.06 -6.67
CA ARG A 59 -5.09 8.43 -7.03
C ARG A 59 -3.77 8.49 -7.80
N HIS A 60 -2.99 7.42 -7.80
CA HIS A 60 -1.67 7.36 -8.42
C HIS A 60 -1.71 6.31 -9.54
N ALA A 61 -1.94 6.77 -10.77
CA ALA A 61 -2.06 5.90 -11.93
C ALA A 61 -0.79 5.06 -12.15
N GLU A 62 0.37 5.59 -11.74
CA GLU A 62 1.67 4.94 -11.79
C GLU A 62 1.88 3.83 -10.76
N TRP A 63 0.93 3.61 -9.83
CA TRP A 63 0.93 2.49 -8.87
C TRP A 63 -0.03 1.37 -9.26
N GLN A 64 -0.75 1.50 -10.38
CA GLN A 64 -1.75 0.52 -10.80
C GLN A 64 -1.10 -0.80 -11.29
N ASP A 65 0.19 -0.78 -11.62
CA ASP A 65 0.97 -1.94 -12.07
C ASP A 65 1.14 -3.01 -10.99
N VAL A 66 1.14 -2.63 -9.71
CA VAL A 66 1.27 -3.60 -8.62
C VAL A 66 -0.06 -4.19 -8.18
N LEU A 67 -1.20 -3.73 -8.72
CA LEU A 67 -2.50 -4.31 -8.36
C LEU A 67 -2.67 -5.69 -8.99
N LYS A 68 -3.16 -6.63 -8.19
CA LYS A 68 -3.58 -7.94 -8.71
C LYS A 68 -4.81 -7.74 -9.61
N ARG A 69 -4.75 -8.27 -10.84
CA ARG A 69 -5.91 -8.39 -11.74
C ARG A 69 -6.85 -9.50 -11.29
#